data_AF-A0A6A3SRL6-F1
#
_entry.id   AF-A0A6A3SRL6-F1
#
_cell.length_a   1.000
_cell.length_b   1.000
_cell.length_c   1.000
_cell.angle_alpha   90.00
_cell.angle_beta   90.00
_cell.angle_gamma   90.00
#
_symmetry.space_group_name_H-M   'P 1'
#
loop_
_entity.id
_entity.type
_entity.pdbx_description
1 polymer ?
#
loop_
_entity_poly.entity_id
_entity_poly.type
_entity_poly.pdbx_seq_one_letter_code
_entity_poly.pdbx_strand_id
1 'polypeptide(L)'
;MSIRFEVPSGDERWPSVTWGYRLGKAVNQLRAKSKNKARLSIGMEEELDKLDFVYEFYQFKWDRIVLPALREFYRVNGHVDVPKSFVVPIGDEAWPKLTWGHRLGHTVVAIRD
;
A
#
# COMPACT_ATOMS: atom_id res chain seq x y z
N MET A 1 0.77 5.95 -2.43
CA MET A 1 0.90 7.42 -2.45
C MET A 1 1.33 7.85 -3.86
N SER A 2 0.68 8.86 -4.43
CA SER A 2 1.02 9.38 -5.76
C SER A 2 2.35 10.13 -5.71
N ILE A 3 3.25 9.89 -6.66
CA ILE A 3 4.50 10.66 -6.80
C ILE A 3 4.24 12.15 -7.03
N ARG A 4 3.06 12.48 -7.56
CA ARG A 4 2.61 13.85 -7.87
C ARG A 4 1.94 14.54 -6.69
N PHE A 5 1.85 13.89 -5.52
CA PHE A 5 1.24 14.52 -4.36
C PHE A 5 2.09 15.71 -3.91
N GLU A 6 1.45 16.87 -3.89
CA GLU A 6 1.97 18.15 -3.42
C GLU A 6 1.09 18.60 -2.26
N VAL A 7 1.71 19.11 -1.19
CA VAL A 7 0.97 19.59 -0.03
C VAL A 7 0.09 20.78 -0.45
N PRO A 8 -1.23 20.72 -0.25
CA PRO A 8 -2.14 21.78 -0.68
C PRO A 8 -1.91 23.07 0.11
N SER A 9 -1.82 24.18 -0.61
CA SER A 9 -1.76 25.52 0.01
C SER A 9 -3.10 25.90 0.60
N GLY A 10 -3.10 26.54 1.77
CA GLY A 10 -4.33 27.00 2.45
C GLY A 10 -5.07 25.90 3.23
N ASP A 11 -4.55 24.68 3.29
CA ASP A 11 -5.10 23.62 4.12
C ASP A 11 -4.46 23.66 5.52
N GLU A 12 -5.24 24.07 6.51
CA GLU A 12 -4.80 24.22 7.91
C GLU A 12 -4.35 22.89 8.56
N ARG A 13 -4.69 21.74 7.97
CA ARG A 13 -4.19 20.43 8.43
C ARG A 13 -2.70 20.25 8.16
N TRP A 14 -2.10 21.11 7.34
CA TRP A 14 -0.68 21.08 7.00
C TRP A 14 0.00 22.35 7.50
N PRO A 15 1.19 22.25 8.15
CA PRO A 15 1.97 23.43 8.49
C PRO A 15 2.25 24.26 7.25
N SER A 16 2.04 25.58 7.32
CA SER A 16 2.15 26.48 6.16
C SER A 16 3.51 26.43 5.45
N VAL A 17 4.58 26.18 6.20
CA VAL A 17 5.94 25.99 5.65
C VAL A 17 6.06 24.78 4.72
N THR A 18 5.16 23.81 4.82
CA THR A 18 5.15 22.61 3.98
C THR A 18 4.28 22.75 2.73
N TRP A 19 3.49 23.83 2.61
CA TRP A 19 2.64 24.05 1.43
C TRP A 19 3.46 24.12 0.13
N GLY A 20 2.97 23.50 -0.93
CA GLY A 20 3.70 23.36 -2.19
C GLY A 20 4.85 22.34 -2.15
N TYR A 21 5.14 21.71 -1.00
CA TYR A 21 6.16 20.68 -0.92
C TYR A 21 5.71 19.43 -1.67
N ARG A 22 6.56 18.94 -2.58
CA ARG A 22 6.33 17.72 -3.36
C ARG A 22 6.59 16.47 -2.53
N LEU A 23 5.77 16.26 -1.50
CA LEU A 23 5.89 15.16 -0.55
C LEU A 23 5.88 13.79 -1.25
N GLY A 24 5.10 13.62 -2.31
CA GLY A 24 5.10 12.39 -3.11
C GLY A 24 6.47 12.06 -3.71
N LYS A 25 7.21 13.07 -4.17
CA LYS A 25 8.59 12.91 -4.69
C LYS A 25 9.57 12.59 -3.56
N ALA A 26 9.44 13.27 -2.42
CA ALA A 26 10.28 13.04 -1.26
C ALA A 26 10.14 11.61 -0.71
N VAL A 27 8.90 11.13 -0.55
CA VAL A 27 8.60 9.75 -0.14
C VAL A 27 9.15 8.73 -1.14
N ASN A 28 9.08 9.01 -2.45
CA ASN A 28 9.67 8.13 -3.46
C ASN A 28 11.20 8.05 -3.33
N GLN A 29 11.87 9.19 -3.14
CA GLN A 29 13.32 9.23 -2.91
C GLN A 29 13.73 8.51 -1.63
N LEU A 30 12.93 8.65 -0.56
CA LEU A 30 13.15 7.96 0.70
C LEU A 30 13.12 6.43 0.52
N ARG A 31 12.12 5.92 -0.21
CA ARG A 31 12.03 4.50 -0.57
C ARG A 31 13.21 4.03 -1.42
N ALA A 32 13.65 4.84 -2.38
CA ALA A 32 14.82 4.52 -3.21
C ALA A 32 16.12 4.47 -2.40
N LYS A 33 16.29 5.38 -1.43
CA LYS A 33 17.45 5.38 -0.51
C LYS A 33 17.49 4.12 0.35
N SER A 34 16.34 3.72 0.91
CA SER A 34 16.20 2.48 1.68
C SER A 34 16.62 1.24 0.86
N LYS A 35 16.15 1.12 -0.39
CA LYS A 35 16.55 0.04 -1.31
C LYS A 35 18.06 -0.02 -1.55
N ASN A 36 18.68 1.14 -1.74
CA ASN A 36 20.12 1.23 -2.02
C ASN A 36 20.97 1.13 -0.74
N LYS A 37 20.37 0.79 0.41
CA LYS A 37 21.01 0.79 1.74
C LYS A 37 21.73 2.11 2.05
N ALA A 38 21.28 3.21 1.44
CA ALA A 38 21.80 4.53 1.75
C ALA A 38 21.33 4.90 3.15
N ARG A 39 22.28 5.19 4.05
CA ARG A 39 21.98 5.44 5.47
C ARG A 39 21.03 6.62 5.62
N LEU A 40 19.88 6.36 6.25
CA LEU A 40 19.13 7.39 6.95
C LEU A 40 19.76 7.57 8.33
N SER A 41 19.49 8.70 8.99
CA SER A 41 19.89 8.81 10.39
C SER A 41 19.00 7.91 11.25
N ILE A 42 19.54 7.41 12.37
CA ILE A 42 18.80 6.53 13.29
C ILE A 42 17.47 7.18 13.72
N GLY A 43 17.50 8.47 14.08
CA GLY A 43 16.28 9.18 14.47
C GLY A 43 15.24 9.32 13.33
N MET A 44 15.66 9.41 12.07
CA MET A 44 14.71 9.38 10.95
C MET A 44 14.08 8.01 10.77
N GLU A 45 14.85 6.93 10.94
CA GLU A 45 14.34 5.55 10.83
C GLU A 45 13.32 5.25 11.95
N GLU A 46 13.62 5.66 13.19
CA GLU A 46 12.71 5.49 14.33
C GLU A 46 11.37 6.22 14.13
N GLU A 47 11.39 7.45 13.63
CA GLU A 47 10.17 8.21 13.34
C GLU A 47 9.35 7.59 12.20
N LEU A 48 10.02 7.04 11.17
CA LEU A 48 9.34 6.35 10.08
C LEU A 48 8.74 5.02 10.53
N ASP A 49 9.40 4.29 11.44
CA ASP A 49 8.91 3.04 12.02
C ASP A 49 7.65 3.26 12.86
N LYS A 50 7.63 4.31 13.70
CA LYS A 50 6.43 4.71 14.46
C LYS A 50 5.21 5.02 13.58
N LEU A 51 5.45 5.44 12.34
CA LEU A 51 4.40 5.73 11.36
C LEU A 51 4.00 4.51 10.52
N ASP A 52 4.53 3.32 10.81
CA ASP A 52 4.39 2.10 9.99
C ASP A 52 4.71 2.40 8.51
N PHE A 53 5.80 3.15 8.29
CA PHE A 53 6.12 3.64 6.95
C PHE A 53 6.39 2.48 5.99
N VAL A 54 5.55 2.39 4.97
CA VAL A 54 5.69 1.36 3.94
C VAL A 54 6.84 1.70 3.00
N TYR A 55 7.97 1.02 3.16
CA TYR A 55 9.11 1.09 2.24
C TYR A 55 8.85 0.34 0.93
N GLU A 56 8.54 -0.95 1.04
CA GLU A 56 8.25 -1.82 -0.10
C GLU A 56 6.74 -1.93 -0.35
N PHE A 57 6.22 -1.04 -1.18
CA PHE A 57 4.79 -1.01 -1.51
C PHE A 57 4.27 -2.35 -2.05
N TYR A 58 5.05 -3.05 -2.87
CA TYR A 58 4.66 -4.34 -3.42
C TYR A 58 4.59 -5.43 -2.35
N GLN A 59 5.57 -5.48 -1.44
CA GLN A 59 5.57 -6.40 -0.31
C GLN A 59 4.38 -6.14 0.61
N PHE A 60 4.14 -4.86 0.96
CA PHE A 60 2.96 -4.47 1.74
C PHE A 60 1.66 -4.89 1.06
N LYS A 61 1.51 -4.64 -0.24
CA LYS A 61 0.32 -5.03 -1.00
C LYS A 61 0.15 -6.55 -0.97
N TRP A 62 1.23 -7.31 -1.13
CA TRP A 62 1.20 -8.76 -1.06
C TRP A 62 0.73 -9.24 0.32
N ASP A 63 1.39 -8.81 1.39
CA ASP A 63 1.17 -9.31 2.75
C ASP A 63 -0.15 -8.86 3.36
N ARG A 64 -0.57 -7.61 3.08
CA ARG A 64 -1.74 -6.99 3.73
C ARG A 64 -3.01 -7.06 2.90
N ILE A 65 -2.92 -7.28 1.58
CA ILE A 65 -4.07 -7.23 0.68
C ILE A 65 -4.21 -8.55 -0.08
N VAL A 66 -3.23 -8.92 -0.90
CA VAL A 66 -3.38 -10.03 -1.86
C VAL A 66 -3.45 -11.37 -1.14
N LEU A 67 -2.49 -11.67 -0.26
CA LEU A 67 -2.42 -12.93 0.44
C LEU A 67 -3.60 -13.14 1.41
N PRO A 68 -4.02 -12.13 2.22
CA PRO A 68 -5.23 -12.27 3.04
C PRO A 68 -6.50 -12.49 2.21
N ALA A 69 -6.66 -11.80 1.08
CA ALA A 69 -7.81 -12.00 0.20
C ALA A 69 -7.79 -13.41 -0.44
N LEU A 70 -6.63 -13.90 -0.87
CA LEU A 70 -6.50 -15.27 -1.39
C LEU A 70 -6.84 -16.33 -0.35
N ARG A 71 -6.40 -16.14 0.91
CA ARG A 71 -6.73 -17.05 2.01
C ARG A 71 -8.23 -17.12 2.24
N GLU A 72 -8.91 -15.99 2.20
CA GLU A 72 -10.35 -15.94 2.41
C GLU A 72 -11.12 -16.52 1.22
N PHE A 73 -10.68 -16.23 -0.01
CA PHE A 73 -11.22 -16.88 -1.21
C PHE A 73 -11.10 -18.41 -1.11
N TYR A 74 -9.92 -18.92 -0.72
CA TYR A 74 -9.69 -20.34 -0.54
C TYR A 74 -10.57 -20.93 0.57
N ARG A 75 -10.74 -20.23 1.69
CA ARG A 75 -11.59 -20.68 2.80
C ARG A 75 -13.05 -20.87 2.36
N VAL A 76 -13.56 -19.99 1.50
CA VAL A 76 -14.95 -20.03 1.02
C VAL A 76 -15.16 -21.02 -0.12
N ASN A 77 -14.19 -21.12 -1.05
CA ASN A 77 -14.37 -21.87 -2.31
C ASN A 77 -13.61 -23.21 -2.34
N GLY A 78 -12.64 -23.44 -1.45
CA GLY A 78 -11.79 -24.64 -1.42
C GLY A 78 -10.69 -24.67 -2.48
N HIS A 79 -10.53 -23.62 -3.29
CA HIS A 79 -9.48 -23.50 -4.31
C HIS A 79 -9.03 -22.05 -4.48
N VAL A 80 -7.91 -21.84 -5.19
CA VAL A 80 -7.37 -20.51 -5.54
C VAL A 80 -7.56 -20.18 -7.02
N ASP A 81 -8.46 -20.89 -7.70
CA ASP A 81 -8.88 -20.52 -9.06
C ASP A 81 -9.83 -19.33 -9.06
N VAL A 82 -9.26 -18.15 -8.86
CA VAL A 82 -9.98 -16.89 -8.75
C VAL A 82 -10.40 -16.40 -10.15
N PRO A 83 -11.71 -16.22 -10.43
CA PRO A 83 -12.16 -15.67 -11.70
C PRO A 83 -11.54 -14.29 -11.96
N LYS A 84 -11.14 -13.99 -13.20
CA LYS A 84 -10.52 -12.70 -13.56
C LYS A 84 -11.36 -11.50 -13.11
N SER A 85 -12.68 -11.58 -13.24
CA SER A 85 -13.62 -10.51 -12.86
C SER A 85 -13.84 -10.39 -11.34
N PHE A 86 -13.31 -11.30 -10.52
CA PHE A 86 -13.58 -11.32 -9.09
C PHE A 86 -13.02 -10.07 -8.39
N VAL A 87 -13.91 -9.43 -7.63
CA VAL A 87 -13.62 -8.29 -6.75
C VAL A 87 -14.04 -8.69 -5.35
N VAL A 88 -13.18 -8.43 -4.37
CA VAL A 88 -13.51 -8.68 -2.97
C VAL A 88 -14.75 -7.84 -2.59
N PRO A 89 -15.81 -8.45 -2.01
CA PRO A 89 -17.00 -7.73 -1.59
C PRO A 89 -16.69 -6.60 -0.61
N ILE A 90 -17.41 -5.49 -0.73
CA ILE A 90 -17.32 -4.38 0.22
C ILE A 90 -18.38 -4.59 1.30
N GLY A 91 -17.99 -4.45 2.57
CA GLY A 91 -18.92 -4.58 3.71
C GLY A 91 -19.09 -6.00 4.24
N ASP A 92 -18.50 -7.01 3.58
CA ASP A 92 -18.56 -8.39 4.05
C ASP A 92 -17.45 -8.65 5.08
N GLU A 93 -17.85 -8.89 6.33
CA GLU A 93 -16.95 -9.11 7.46
C GLU A 93 -16.16 -10.42 7.38
N ALA A 94 -16.54 -11.35 6.49
CA ALA A 94 -15.70 -12.51 6.18
C ALA A 94 -14.34 -12.09 5.61
N TRP A 95 -14.28 -10.92 4.95
CA TRP A 95 -13.07 -10.41 4.32
C TRP A 95 -12.41 -9.34 5.19
N PRO A 96 -11.06 -9.35 5.34
CA PRO A 96 -10.38 -8.26 6.01
C PRO A 96 -10.65 -6.93 5.31
N LYS A 97 -10.98 -5.88 6.07
CA LYS A 97 -11.40 -4.57 5.52
C LYS A 97 -10.44 -3.98 4.48
N LEU A 98 -9.13 -4.19 4.65
CA LEU A 98 -8.11 -3.72 3.70
C LEU A 98 -8.17 -4.40 2.32
N THR A 99 -8.86 -5.54 2.23
CA THR A 99 -9.02 -6.30 0.99
C THR A 99 -10.27 -5.89 0.21
N TRP A 100 -11.23 -5.21 0.83
CA TRP A 100 -12.51 -4.83 0.21
C TRP A 100 -12.33 -4.00 -1.06
N GLY A 101 -13.10 -4.34 -2.10
CA GLY A 101 -13.02 -3.68 -3.41
C GLY A 101 -11.76 -4.01 -4.20
N HIS A 102 -10.86 -4.85 -3.66
CA HIS A 102 -9.66 -5.26 -4.39
C HIS A 102 -10.04 -6.18 -5.55
N ARG A 103 -9.57 -5.84 -6.75
CA ARG A 103 -9.71 -6.66 -7.98
C ARG A 103 -8.76 -7.85 -7.92
N LEU A 104 -9.03 -8.78 -7.00
CA LEU A 104 -8.17 -9.93 -6.73
C LEU A 104 -7.98 -10.79 -7.98
N GLY A 105 -9.03 -11.01 -8.77
CA GLY A 105 -8.94 -11.77 -10.02
C GLY A 105 -7.93 -11.21 -11.01
N HIS A 106 -7.90 -9.88 -11.19
CA HIS A 106 -6.87 -9.22 -12.03
C HIS A 106 -5.46 -9.45 -11.49
N THR A 107 -5.28 -9.39 -10.17
CA THR A 107 -3.98 -9.60 -9.54
C THR A 107 -3.50 -11.05 -9.71
N VAL A 108 -4.39 -12.03 -9.53
CA VAL A 108 -4.05 -13.46 -9.69
C VAL A 108 -3.66 -13.80 -11.12
N VAL A 109 -4.38 -13.26 -12.11
CA VAL A 109 -4.01 -13.44 -13.53
C VAL A 109 -2.61 -12.89 -13.79
N ALA A 110 -2.31 -11.68 -13.31
CA ALA A 110 -1.00 -11.06 -13.49
C ALA A 110 0.16 -11.76 -12.75
N ILE A 111 -0.13 -12.71 -11.84
CA ILE A 111 0.90 -13.54 -11.18
C ILE A 111 1.12 -14.85 -11.94
N ARG A 112 0.12 -15.33 -12.68
CA ARG A 112 0.19 -16.58 -13.46
C ARG A 112 0.93 -16.39 -14.78
N ASP A 113 0.96 -15.15 -15.29
CA ASP A 113 1.71 -14.72 -16.49
C ASP A 113 3.17 -14.38 -16.15
#